data_AF-A0A7X7SGI0-F1
#
_entry.id   AF-A0A7X7SGI0-F1
#
_cell.length_a   1.000
_cell.length_b   1.000
_cell.length_c   1.000
_cell.angle_alpha   90.00
_cell.angle_beta   90.00
_cell.angle_gamma   90.00
#
_symmetry.space_group_name_H-M   'P 1'
#
loop_
_entity.id
_entity.type
_entity.pdbx_description
1 polymer ?
#
loop_
_entity_poly.entity_id
_entity_poly.type
_entity_poly.pdbx_seq_one_letter_code
_entity_poly.pdbx_strand_id
1 'polypeptide(L)'
;MGMRPPQGLPSLSKRNRVLLVIALIFAALLLMGPRLINTYTDWLWFREVGFTNVFTTVLVTRLLLFVAVGVVVGLIVWGALLLAYRWRPVFVPVDGPNDPVARYRTTVISRMGLFSIGIPVVIGLFAGLVAQSSWITVQMFLNGGEFGIADPEFGLDVGFYAFDLPFYRFVLNWLFVSILLAFIASLLTHYIFGGIRFGGREGGTFTTAARVQLAVLAGTFVLLKAVAYWLDRYSLLSSSRKEPTFTGASFTDINAVLPAKLILLAIAVICAGAFFAAIVLKDLRIPAMATALLVLSSVLVGAAWPLVVEQFSVRPNAAEKESPYIERNIAATRQAYGITDENIEYQDYPGYAEAGVSPRDVPADVTTIANTRLLDPNVLSRTFTQQQQLKNFYGFPPSLDIDRYTIDGEVQDFVVAARELSPRSLTGNQTDWINRHTVYTHGNGL
;
A
#
# COMPACT_ATOMS: atom_id res chain seq x y z
N MET A 1 57.74 23.20 19.70
CA MET A 1 56.34 22.87 19.38
C MET A 1 56.08 21.43 19.82
N GLY A 2 55.44 21.23 20.98
CA GLY A 2 55.19 19.89 21.53
C GLY A 2 53.99 19.23 20.86
N MET A 3 54.18 18.04 20.29
CA MET A 3 53.09 17.21 19.77
C MET A 3 52.15 16.78 20.90
N ARG A 4 50.87 17.13 20.78
CA ARG A 4 49.82 16.64 21.67
C ARG A 4 49.56 15.15 21.37
N PRO A 5 49.48 14.27 22.38
CA PRO A 5 49.21 12.85 22.16
C PRO A 5 47.75 12.64 21.68
N PRO A 6 47.46 11.53 20.99
CA PRO A 6 46.12 11.25 20.48
C PRO A 6 45.13 11.08 21.65
N GLN A 7 44.00 11.78 21.60
CA GLN A 7 42.89 11.60 22.53
C GLN A 7 42.34 10.17 22.36
N GLY A 8 42.57 9.31 23.35
CA GLY A 8 41.94 8.00 23.41
C GLY A 8 40.42 8.14 23.55
N LEU A 9 39.67 7.20 22.97
CA LEU A 9 38.23 7.09 23.15
C LEU A 9 37.89 7.15 24.66
N PRO A 10 36.86 7.92 25.07
CA PRO A 10 36.52 8.04 26.49
C PRO A 10 36.23 6.67 27.09
N SER A 11 37.09 6.21 28.00
CA SER A 11 36.87 4.96 28.72
C SER A 11 35.75 5.19 29.74
N LEU A 12 34.62 4.51 29.55
CA LEU A 12 33.50 4.56 30.50
C LEU A 12 33.98 4.07 31.88
N SER A 13 33.75 4.88 32.93
CA SER A 13 33.97 4.48 34.32
C SER A 13 33.20 3.20 34.66
N LYS A 14 33.72 2.35 35.57
CA LYS A 14 33.06 1.10 35.99
C LYS A 14 31.59 1.35 36.41
N ARG A 15 31.29 2.48 37.05
CA ARG A 15 29.92 2.90 37.40
C ARG A 15 29.03 3.14 36.18
N ASN A 16 29.51 3.84 35.16
CA ASN A 16 28.73 4.10 33.94
C ASN A 16 28.49 2.81 33.14
N ARG A 17 29.44 1.87 33.16
CA ARG A 17 29.24 0.54 32.55
C ARG A 17 28.16 -0.26 33.29
N VAL A 18 28.14 -0.23 34.63
CA VAL A 18 27.09 -0.88 35.44
C VAL A 18 25.73 -0.23 35.20
N LEU A 19 25.65 1.09 35.20
CA LEU A 19 24.40 1.82 34.90
C LEU A 19 23.88 1.53 33.48
N LEU A 20 24.77 1.43 32.48
CA LEU A 20 24.38 1.02 31.12
C LEU A 20 23.86 -0.40 31.05
N VAL A 21 24.47 -1.35 31.77
CA VAL A 21 23.98 -2.74 31.83
C VAL A 21 22.62 -2.79 32.53
N ILE A 22 22.43 -2.06 33.63
CA ILE A 22 21.13 -1.97 34.32
C ILE A 22 20.08 -1.35 33.40
N ALA A 23 20.40 -0.25 32.72
CA ALA A 23 19.50 0.39 31.76
C ALA A 23 19.14 -0.55 30.59
N LEU A 24 20.11 -1.33 30.09
CA LEU A 24 19.88 -2.31 29.04
C LEU A 24 18.97 -3.46 29.51
N ILE A 25 19.20 -3.98 30.73
CA ILE A 25 18.36 -5.03 31.33
C ILE A 25 16.94 -4.48 31.54
N PHE A 26 16.80 -3.26 32.06
CA PHE A 26 15.51 -2.63 32.27
C PHE A 26 14.78 -2.39 30.94
N ALA A 27 15.47 -1.91 29.91
CA ALA A 27 14.92 -1.78 28.57
C ALA A 27 14.51 -3.13 27.97
N ALA A 28 15.33 -4.17 28.13
CA ALA A 28 15.00 -5.53 27.70
C ALA A 28 13.77 -6.07 28.44
N LEU A 29 13.65 -5.85 29.75
CA LEU A 29 12.50 -6.24 30.55
C LEU A 29 11.23 -5.49 30.11
N LEU A 30 11.33 -4.18 29.87
CA LEU A 30 10.20 -3.36 29.42
C LEU A 30 9.69 -3.78 28.03
N LEU A 31 10.60 -4.17 27.13
CA LEU A 31 10.27 -4.58 25.76
C LEU A 31 9.85 -6.05 25.65
N MET A 32 10.45 -6.95 26.43
CA MET A 32 10.20 -8.39 26.36
C MET A 32 9.17 -8.86 27.39
N GLY A 33 9.09 -8.22 28.56
CA GLY A 33 8.18 -8.59 29.65
C GLY A 33 6.72 -8.68 29.22
N PRO A 34 6.13 -7.62 28.62
CA PRO A 34 4.76 -7.67 28.11
C PRO A 34 4.54 -8.77 27.08
N ARG A 35 5.54 -9.05 26.22
CA ARG A 35 5.45 -10.13 25.22
C ARG A 35 5.45 -11.51 25.85
N LEU A 36 6.27 -11.72 26.89
CA LEU A 36 6.32 -12.98 27.62
C LEU A 36 5.01 -13.22 28.39
N ILE A 37 4.47 -12.19 29.05
CA ILE A 37 3.18 -12.26 29.73
C ILE A 37 2.08 -12.60 28.73
N ASN A 38 1.99 -11.88 27.61
CA ASN A 38 0.99 -12.17 26.57
C ASN A 38 1.14 -13.60 26.03
N THR A 39 2.36 -14.04 25.73
CA THR A 39 2.61 -15.41 25.23
C THR A 39 2.18 -16.47 26.24
N TYR A 40 2.41 -16.24 27.53
CA TYR A 40 2.00 -17.15 28.59
C TYR A 40 0.47 -17.16 28.79
N THR A 41 -0.16 -15.99 28.77
CA THR A 41 -1.62 -15.85 28.83
C THR A 41 -2.29 -16.53 27.63
N ASP A 42 -1.77 -16.33 26.43
CA ASP A 42 -2.24 -16.98 25.21
C ASP A 42 -2.10 -18.51 25.34
N TRP A 43 -0.96 -19.00 25.82
CA TRP A 43 -0.75 -20.44 26.04
C TRP A 43 -1.74 -21.03 27.04
N LEU A 44 -2.00 -20.34 28.17
CA LEU A 44 -3.01 -20.74 29.14
C LEU A 44 -4.40 -20.79 28.49
N TRP A 45 -4.75 -19.79 27.69
CA TRP A 45 -6.03 -19.75 26.97
C TRP A 45 -6.16 -20.90 25.98
N PHE A 46 -5.16 -21.15 25.11
CA PHE A 46 -5.18 -22.26 24.17
C PHE A 46 -5.22 -23.63 24.85
N ARG A 47 -4.64 -23.75 26.05
CA ARG A 47 -4.74 -24.97 26.86
C ARG A 47 -6.15 -25.17 27.41
N GLU A 48 -6.80 -24.12 27.89
CA GLU A 48 -8.17 -24.18 28.42
C GLU A 48 -9.18 -24.59 27.35
N VAL A 49 -9.04 -24.07 26.13
CA VAL A 49 -9.93 -24.43 25.00
C VAL A 49 -9.52 -25.74 24.30
N GLY A 50 -8.46 -26.43 24.77
CA GLY A 50 -8.00 -27.71 24.20
C GLY A 50 -7.27 -27.61 22.85
N PHE A 51 -6.91 -26.41 22.39
CA PHE A 51 -6.24 -26.15 21.10
C PHE A 51 -4.73 -25.88 21.24
N THR A 52 -4.04 -26.53 22.18
CA THR A 52 -2.59 -26.35 22.40
C THR A 52 -1.75 -26.66 21.15
N ASN A 53 -2.20 -27.58 20.30
CA ASN A 53 -1.54 -27.89 19.02
C ASN A 53 -1.53 -26.69 18.05
N VAL A 54 -2.57 -25.84 18.07
CA VAL A 54 -2.62 -24.62 17.24
C VAL A 54 -1.56 -23.64 17.72
N PHE A 55 -1.49 -23.39 19.03
CA PHE A 55 -0.48 -22.50 19.62
C PHE A 55 0.95 -22.94 19.30
N THR A 56 1.25 -24.23 19.48
CA THR A 56 2.59 -24.78 19.18
C THR A 56 2.91 -24.69 17.69
N THR A 57 1.96 -24.94 16.79
CA THR A 57 2.14 -24.77 15.34
C THR A 57 2.45 -23.31 14.99
N VAL A 58 1.72 -22.35 15.54
CA VAL A 58 1.99 -20.91 15.35
C VAL A 58 3.38 -20.55 15.85
N LEU A 59 3.75 -20.98 17.06
CA LEU A 59 5.05 -20.69 17.66
C LEU A 59 6.21 -21.28 16.85
N VAL A 60 6.10 -22.54 16.45
CA VAL A 60 7.11 -23.23 15.62
C VAL A 60 7.25 -22.55 14.28
N THR A 61 6.15 -22.17 13.63
CA THR A 61 6.19 -21.46 12.34
C THR A 61 6.88 -20.11 12.46
N ARG A 62 6.55 -19.33 13.50
CA ARG A 62 7.19 -18.05 13.78
C ARG A 62 8.70 -18.23 13.99
N LEU A 63 9.09 -19.23 14.77
CA LEU A 63 10.50 -19.54 15.02
C LEU A 63 11.22 -19.99 13.74
N LEU A 64 10.60 -20.87 12.94
CA LEU A 64 11.16 -21.33 11.67
C LEU A 64 11.33 -20.17 10.68
N LEU A 65 10.36 -19.27 10.57
CA LEU A 65 10.48 -18.08 9.72
C LEU A 65 11.55 -17.13 10.21
N PHE A 66 11.64 -16.91 11.52
CA PHE A 66 12.70 -16.12 12.13
C PHE A 66 14.08 -16.65 11.74
N VAL A 67 14.30 -17.96 11.90
CA VAL A 67 15.58 -18.59 11.57
C VAL A 67 15.80 -18.63 10.06
N ALA A 68 14.85 -19.11 9.26
CA ALA A 68 15.02 -19.31 7.83
C ALA A 68 15.28 -17.98 7.10
N VAL A 69 14.43 -16.97 7.30
CA VAL A 69 14.61 -15.67 6.65
C VAL A 69 15.83 -14.94 7.20
N GLY A 70 16.05 -15.00 8.51
CA GLY A 70 17.21 -14.37 9.14
C GLY A 70 18.54 -14.95 8.63
N VAL A 71 18.61 -16.27 8.48
CA VAL A 71 19.78 -16.97 7.92
C VAL A 71 19.95 -16.64 6.45
N VAL A 72 18.89 -16.69 5.63
CA VAL A 72 18.98 -16.37 4.18
C VAL A 72 19.47 -14.94 3.96
N VAL A 73 18.85 -13.95 4.61
CA VAL A 73 19.26 -12.54 4.50
C VAL A 73 20.68 -12.35 5.02
N GLY A 74 20.98 -12.93 6.19
CA GLY A 74 22.31 -12.88 6.79
C GLY A 74 23.40 -13.45 5.88
N LEU A 75 23.16 -14.62 5.27
CA LEU A 75 24.11 -15.25 4.35
C LEU A 75 24.32 -14.44 3.07
N ILE A 76 23.26 -13.85 2.50
CA ILE A 76 23.37 -13.00 1.30
C ILE A 76 24.21 -11.75 1.61
N VAL A 77 23.93 -11.06 2.71
CA VAL A 77 24.69 -9.87 3.13
C VAL A 77 26.13 -10.24 3.50
N TRP A 78 26.34 -11.36 4.20
CA TRP A 78 27.66 -11.87 4.53
C TRP A 78 28.48 -12.18 3.28
N GLY A 79 27.90 -12.91 2.32
CA GLY A 79 28.53 -13.21 1.04
C GLY A 79 28.92 -11.94 0.28
N ALA A 80 28.03 -10.93 0.28
CA ALA A 80 28.31 -9.64 -0.35
C ALA A 80 29.48 -8.90 0.33
N LEU A 81 29.52 -8.85 1.66
CA LEU A 81 30.63 -8.27 2.42
C LEU A 81 31.94 -9.01 2.20
N LEU A 82 31.91 -10.35 2.21
CA LEU A 82 33.08 -11.19 1.98
C LEU A 82 33.67 -10.96 0.59
N LEU A 83 32.84 -10.95 -0.45
CA LEU A 83 33.27 -10.70 -1.82
C LEU A 83 33.86 -9.29 -1.93
N ALA A 84 33.18 -8.27 -1.38
CA ALA A 84 33.67 -6.90 -1.42
C ALA A 84 35.04 -6.76 -0.73
N TYR A 85 35.23 -7.45 0.41
CA TYR A 85 36.50 -7.45 1.13
C TYR A 85 37.61 -8.23 0.43
N ARG A 86 37.28 -9.39 -0.15
CA ARG A 86 38.23 -10.29 -0.81
C ARG A 86 38.82 -9.67 -2.06
N TRP A 87 38.02 -8.90 -2.79
CA TRP A 87 38.41 -8.25 -4.04
C TRP A 87 38.77 -6.77 -3.87
N ARG A 88 39.12 -6.35 -2.64
CA ARG A 88 39.57 -4.98 -2.37
C ARG A 88 40.92 -4.69 -3.04
N PRO A 89 41.17 -3.45 -3.48
CA PRO A 89 42.50 -3.05 -3.94
C PRO A 89 43.52 -3.14 -2.80
N VAL A 90 44.68 -3.76 -3.09
CA VAL A 90 45.76 -3.99 -2.11
C VAL A 90 46.46 -2.67 -1.72
N PHE A 91 46.55 -1.73 -2.67
CA PHE A 91 47.10 -0.39 -2.43
C PHE A 91 45.99 0.63 -2.42
N VAL A 92 45.83 1.31 -1.29
CA VAL A 92 44.97 2.49 -1.20
C VAL A 92 45.85 3.72 -1.03
N PRO A 93 46.07 4.51 -2.09
CA PRO A 93 46.67 5.83 -1.97
C PRO A 93 45.91 6.63 -0.92
N VAL A 94 46.62 7.08 0.11
CA VAL A 94 46.05 7.91 1.19
C VAL A 94 45.86 9.31 0.61
N ASP A 95 44.63 9.81 0.57
CA ASP A 95 44.32 11.18 0.12
C ASP A 95 44.75 12.17 1.21
N GLY A 96 46.06 12.25 1.47
CA GLY A 96 46.68 13.17 2.41
C GLY A 96 46.28 12.99 3.89
N PRO A 97 46.69 13.93 4.76
CA PRO A 97 46.50 13.85 6.23
C PRO A 97 45.04 13.97 6.72
N ASN A 98 44.08 14.30 5.84
CA ASN A 98 42.68 14.62 6.19
C ASN A 98 41.65 13.60 5.65
N ASP A 99 42.04 12.35 5.35
CA ASP A 99 41.10 11.32 4.92
C ASP A 99 40.09 10.97 6.07
N PRO A 100 38.79 11.30 5.93
CA PRO A 100 37.79 11.01 6.96
C PRO A 100 37.53 9.50 7.13
N VAL A 101 37.91 8.68 6.13
CA VAL A 101 37.65 7.24 6.08
C VAL A 101 38.78 6.43 6.73
N ALA A 102 39.97 7.00 6.89
CA ALA A 102 41.15 6.32 7.43
C ALA A 102 40.93 5.75 8.86
N ARG A 103 40.19 6.46 9.72
CA ARG A 103 39.83 5.99 11.08
C ARG A 103 38.86 4.82 11.07
N TYR A 104 37.90 4.81 10.14
CA TYR A 104 36.95 3.71 10.00
C TYR A 104 37.63 2.47 9.42
N ARG A 105 38.53 2.64 8.43
CA ARG A 105 39.28 1.53 7.81
C ARG A 105 40.14 0.77 8.82
N THR A 106 40.89 1.47 9.68
CA THR A 106 41.74 0.85 10.70
C THR A 106 40.93 0.11 11.77
N THR A 107 39.76 0.64 12.15
CA THR A 107 38.84 -0.01 13.08
C THR A 107 38.22 -1.29 12.50
N VAL A 108 37.80 -1.27 11.23
CA VAL A 108 37.23 -2.43 10.55
C VAL A 108 38.27 -3.53 10.35
N ILE A 109 39.50 -3.18 9.96
CA ILE A 109 40.59 -4.16 9.77
C ILE A 109 40.99 -4.82 11.11
N SER A 110 41.07 -4.04 12.20
CA SER A 110 41.47 -4.57 13.52
C SER A 110 40.44 -5.52 14.16
N ARG A 111 39.16 -5.47 13.76
CA ARG A 111 38.10 -6.38 14.24
C ARG A 111 37.32 -7.02 13.10
N MET A 112 38.04 -7.47 12.07
CA MET A 112 37.44 -7.94 10.84
C MET A 112 36.42 -9.09 11.04
N GLY A 113 36.70 -10.06 11.92
CA GLY A 113 35.76 -11.14 12.23
C GLY A 113 34.46 -10.62 12.84
N LEU A 114 34.54 -9.60 13.70
CA LEU A 114 33.36 -9.01 14.35
C LEU A 114 32.51 -8.20 13.36
N PHE A 115 33.11 -7.45 12.44
CA PHE A 115 32.35 -6.68 11.46
C PHE A 115 31.81 -7.54 10.31
N SER A 116 32.61 -8.48 9.82
CA SER A 116 32.20 -9.37 8.72
C SER A 116 31.08 -10.32 9.15
N ILE A 117 31.07 -10.84 10.38
CA ILE A 117 30.03 -11.76 10.85
C ILE A 117 28.95 -11.02 11.66
N GLY A 118 29.35 -10.08 12.52
CA GLY A 118 28.42 -9.38 13.42
C GLY A 118 27.40 -8.52 12.68
N ILE A 119 27.78 -7.80 11.62
CA ILE A 119 26.82 -7.00 10.85
C ILE A 119 25.76 -7.89 10.18
N PRO A 120 26.12 -8.93 9.40
CA PRO A 120 25.12 -9.84 8.83
C PRO A 120 24.26 -10.57 9.86
N VAL A 121 24.84 -10.97 11.00
CA VAL A 121 24.05 -11.60 12.08
C VAL A 121 23.02 -10.62 12.64
N VAL A 122 23.41 -9.38 12.94
CA VAL A 122 22.46 -8.37 13.44
C VAL A 122 21.37 -8.10 12.41
N ILE A 123 21.75 -7.90 11.14
CA ILE A 123 20.78 -7.69 10.05
C ILE A 123 19.84 -8.89 9.90
N GLY A 124 20.38 -10.12 9.93
CA GLY A 124 19.62 -11.36 9.87
C GLY A 124 18.65 -11.51 11.04
N LEU A 125 19.07 -11.16 12.27
CA LEU A 125 18.20 -11.17 13.45
C LEU A 125 17.03 -10.20 13.30
N PHE A 126 17.27 -8.97 12.82
CA PHE A 126 16.20 -8.02 12.55
C PHE A 126 15.27 -8.47 11.43
N ALA A 127 15.83 -9.00 10.34
CA ALA A 127 15.07 -9.56 9.23
C ALA A 127 14.16 -10.71 9.70
N GLY A 128 14.71 -11.68 10.43
CA GLY A 128 13.94 -12.78 11.02
C GLY A 128 12.85 -12.29 11.97
N LEU A 129 13.15 -11.29 12.80
CA LEU A 129 12.19 -10.72 13.76
C LEU A 129 10.96 -10.12 13.07
N VAL A 130 11.16 -9.47 11.92
CA VAL A 130 10.08 -8.95 11.09
C VAL A 130 9.38 -10.09 10.33
N ALA A 131 10.13 -11.03 9.77
CA ALA A 131 9.58 -12.12 8.95
C ALA A 131 8.61 -13.02 9.71
N GLN A 132 8.88 -13.30 10.99
CA GLN A 132 8.01 -14.16 11.80
C GLN A 132 6.59 -13.61 11.96
N SER A 133 6.35 -12.31 11.77
CA SER A 133 4.99 -11.75 11.84
C SER A 133 4.11 -12.23 10.68
N SER A 134 4.72 -12.70 9.58
CA SER A 134 4.02 -13.18 8.38
C SER A 134 3.71 -14.69 8.43
N TRP A 135 3.61 -15.26 9.63
CA TRP A 135 3.31 -16.69 9.82
C TRP A 135 1.98 -17.11 9.20
N ILE A 136 0.99 -16.22 9.17
CA ILE A 136 -0.34 -16.50 8.59
C ILE A 136 -0.20 -16.75 7.09
N THR A 137 0.54 -15.91 6.37
CA THR A 137 0.80 -16.06 4.92
C THR A 137 1.44 -17.40 4.61
N VAL A 138 2.39 -17.84 5.43
CA VAL A 138 3.10 -19.10 5.22
C VAL A 138 2.23 -20.30 5.58
N GLN A 139 1.45 -20.22 6.66
CA GLN A 139 0.50 -21.27 7.02
C GLN A 139 -0.64 -21.39 6.00
N MET A 140 -1.11 -20.27 5.46
CA MET A 140 -2.09 -20.25 4.37
C MET A 140 -1.53 -20.86 3.10
N PHE A 141 -0.25 -20.68 2.77
CA PHE A 141 0.36 -21.37 1.63
C PHE A 141 0.55 -22.86 1.87
N LEU A 142 1.02 -23.27 3.05
CA LEU A 142 1.31 -24.68 3.34
C LEU A 142 0.07 -25.55 3.51
N ASN A 143 -1.01 -24.98 4.03
CA ASN A 143 -2.27 -25.69 4.30
C ASN A 143 -3.43 -25.12 3.50
N GLY A 144 -3.15 -24.22 2.56
CA GLY A 144 -4.13 -23.70 1.62
C GLY A 144 -4.65 -24.82 0.71
N GLY A 145 -5.84 -24.60 0.17
CA GLY A 145 -6.47 -25.51 -0.77
C GLY A 145 -7.07 -24.76 -1.94
N GLU A 146 -7.75 -25.51 -2.79
CA GLU A 146 -8.50 -24.97 -3.91
C GLU A 146 -9.94 -24.66 -3.45
N PHE A 147 -10.51 -23.57 -3.98
CA PHE A 147 -11.92 -23.27 -3.79
C PHE A 147 -12.79 -24.01 -4.83
N GLY A 148 -12.19 -24.52 -5.92
CA GLY A 148 -12.88 -25.19 -7.02
C GLY A 148 -13.56 -24.20 -7.97
N ILE A 149 -13.22 -22.92 -7.88
CA ILE A 149 -13.84 -21.83 -8.65
C ILE A 149 -12.72 -21.08 -9.34
N ALA A 150 -12.73 -21.10 -10.67
CA ALA A 150 -11.78 -20.37 -11.49
C ALA A 150 -12.21 -18.91 -11.65
N ASP A 151 -11.24 -18.01 -11.60
CA ASP A 151 -11.46 -16.60 -11.90
C ASP A 151 -11.76 -16.40 -13.40
N PRO A 152 -12.64 -15.45 -13.77
CA PRO A 152 -13.08 -15.26 -15.16
C PRO A 152 -12.05 -14.55 -16.06
N GLU A 153 -10.92 -14.09 -15.53
CA GLU A 153 -9.93 -13.30 -16.27
C GLU A 153 -8.69 -14.11 -16.65
N PHE A 154 -8.09 -14.82 -15.69
CA PHE A 154 -6.90 -15.65 -15.85
C PHE A 154 -7.19 -17.16 -15.79
N GLY A 155 -8.39 -17.56 -15.37
CA GLY A 155 -8.76 -18.98 -15.27
C GLY A 155 -8.03 -19.74 -14.16
N LEU A 156 -7.53 -19.03 -13.15
CA LEU A 156 -6.87 -19.62 -12.00
C LEU A 156 -7.85 -19.78 -10.85
N ASP A 157 -7.67 -20.81 -10.02
CA ASP A 157 -8.50 -21.00 -8.84
C ASP A 157 -8.38 -19.80 -7.88
N VAL A 158 -9.47 -19.40 -7.23
CA VAL A 158 -9.47 -18.32 -6.23
C VAL A 158 -8.44 -18.57 -5.11
N GLY A 159 -8.13 -19.83 -4.80
CA GLY A 159 -7.13 -20.26 -3.83
C GLY A 159 -5.72 -19.78 -4.16
N PHE A 160 -5.37 -19.68 -5.44
CA PHE A 160 -4.10 -19.09 -5.87
C PHE A 160 -3.98 -17.63 -5.39
N TYR A 161 -5.06 -16.85 -5.47
CA TYR A 161 -5.05 -15.44 -5.07
C TYR A 161 -5.08 -15.26 -3.55
N ALA A 162 -5.80 -16.14 -2.84
CA ALA A 162 -5.93 -16.10 -1.39
C ALA A 162 -4.68 -16.62 -0.65
N PHE A 163 -4.03 -17.66 -1.18
CA PHE A 163 -3.01 -18.42 -0.46
C PHE A 163 -1.62 -18.34 -1.11
N ASP A 164 -1.51 -18.64 -2.40
CA ASP A 164 -0.21 -18.78 -3.08
C ASP A 164 0.44 -17.44 -3.43
N LEU A 165 -0.32 -16.53 -4.05
CA LEU A 165 0.17 -15.24 -4.50
C LEU A 165 0.75 -14.39 -3.35
N PRO A 166 0.10 -14.29 -2.17
CA PRO A 166 0.69 -13.62 -1.01
C PRO A 166 2.04 -14.22 -0.59
N PHE A 167 2.21 -15.54 -0.66
CA PHE A 167 3.46 -16.21 -0.31
C PHE A 167 4.57 -15.92 -1.35
N TYR A 168 4.28 -16.01 -2.65
CA TYR A 168 5.25 -15.65 -3.69
C TYR A 168 5.71 -14.19 -3.57
N ARG A 169 4.78 -13.29 -3.25
CA ARG A 169 5.10 -11.88 -2.97
C ARG A 169 5.93 -11.71 -1.70
N PHE A 170 5.63 -12.47 -0.65
CA PHE A 170 6.42 -12.48 0.59
C PHE A 170 7.88 -12.89 0.32
N VAL A 171 8.11 -13.98 -0.41
CA VAL A 171 9.46 -14.43 -0.79
C VAL A 171 10.16 -13.36 -1.62
N LEU A 172 9.49 -12.82 -2.64
CA LEU A 172 10.06 -11.79 -3.52
C LEU A 172 10.44 -10.51 -2.74
N ASN A 173 9.61 -10.07 -1.80
CA ASN A 173 9.90 -8.93 -0.94
C ASN A 173 11.17 -9.16 -0.09
N TRP A 174 11.36 -10.34 0.47
CA TRP A 174 12.58 -10.67 1.22
C TRP A 174 13.81 -10.76 0.34
N LEU A 175 13.68 -11.23 -0.90
CA LEU A 175 14.77 -11.17 -1.88
C LEU A 175 15.16 -9.72 -2.21
N PHE A 176 14.18 -8.83 -2.41
CA PHE A 176 14.45 -7.40 -2.60
C PHE A 176 15.20 -6.78 -1.42
N VAL A 177 14.74 -7.02 -0.19
CA VAL A 177 15.40 -6.54 1.03
C VAL A 177 16.83 -7.08 1.10
N SER A 178 17.02 -8.38 0.87
CA SER A 178 18.34 -9.02 0.93
C SER A 178 19.31 -8.44 -0.08
N ILE A 179 18.89 -8.28 -1.34
CA ILE A 179 19.73 -7.72 -2.41
C ILE A 179 20.02 -6.23 -2.19
N LEU A 180 19.04 -5.46 -1.71
CA LEU A 180 19.23 -4.05 -1.39
C LEU A 180 20.24 -3.88 -0.24
N LEU A 181 20.11 -4.65 0.83
CA LEU A 181 21.05 -4.63 1.96
C LEU A 181 22.44 -5.09 1.53
N ALA A 182 22.54 -6.13 0.70
CA ALA A 182 23.79 -6.58 0.11
C ALA A 182 24.43 -5.50 -0.79
N PHE A 183 23.65 -4.78 -1.57
CA PHE A 183 24.11 -3.66 -2.41
C PHE A 183 24.67 -2.54 -1.55
N ILE A 184 23.93 -2.09 -0.52
CA ILE A 184 24.39 -1.04 0.40
C ILE A 184 25.64 -1.50 1.15
N ALA A 185 25.66 -2.72 1.66
CA ALA A 185 26.82 -3.29 2.36
C ALA A 185 28.05 -3.34 1.44
N SER A 186 27.88 -3.76 0.19
CA SER A 186 28.94 -3.79 -0.83
C SER A 186 29.42 -2.39 -1.18
N LEU A 187 28.50 -1.44 -1.38
CA LEU A 187 28.80 -0.05 -1.70
C LEU A 187 29.63 0.60 -0.59
N LEU A 188 29.20 0.45 0.67
CA LEU A 188 29.91 0.96 1.84
C LEU A 188 31.28 0.32 1.99
N THR A 189 31.39 -0.99 1.77
CA THR A 189 32.68 -1.70 1.85
C THR A 189 33.63 -1.21 0.78
N HIS A 190 33.19 -1.12 -0.48
CA HIS A 190 34.01 -0.60 -1.57
C HIS A 190 34.37 0.87 -1.37
N TYR A 191 33.49 1.69 -0.77
CA TYR A 191 33.82 3.07 -0.40
C TYR A 191 34.89 3.12 0.70
N ILE A 192 34.74 2.35 1.78
CA ILE A 192 35.68 2.32 2.91
C ILE A 192 37.08 1.84 2.49
N PHE A 193 37.15 0.84 1.61
CA PHE A 193 38.40 0.26 1.13
C PHE A 193 38.94 0.94 -0.15
N GLY A 194 38.35 2.08 -0.57
CA GLY A 194 38.88 2.91 -1.65
C GLY A 194 38.64 2.37 -3.07
N GLY A 195 37.71 1.43 -3.22
CA GLY A 195 37.23 0.89 -4.50
C GLY A 195 36.29 1.82 -5.27
N ILE A 196 35.74 2.86 -4.62
CA ILE A 196 34.93 3.93 -5.20
C ILE A 196 35.48 5.27 -4.72
N ARG A 197 35.75 6.20 -5.65
CA ARG A 197 36.21 7.55 -5.32
C ARG A 197 35.32 8.59 -5.99
N PHE A 198 34.80 9.53 -5.20
CA PHE A 198 34.06 10.68 -5.68
C PHE A 198 34.97 11.91 -5.59
N GLY A 199 35.64 12.26 -6.68
CA GLY A 199 36.51 13.45 -6.72
C GLY A 199 37.91 13.17 -7.24
N GLY A 200 38.16 13.61 -8.47
CA GLY A 200 39.44 13.61 -9.15
C GLY A 200 39.26 14.36 -10.48
N ARG A 201 40.34 14.97 -11.01
CA ARG A 201 40.33 15.72 -12.28
C ARG A 201 39.79 14.94 -13.49
N GLU A 202 39.68 13.61 -13.38
CA GLU A 202 39.20 12.68 -14.42
C GLU A 202 37.81 12.08 -14.15
N GLY A 203 37.06 12.58 -13.16
CA GLY A 203 35.76 12.00 -12.77
C GLY A 203 35.90 10.81 -11.81
N GLY A 204 34.80 10.36 -11.21
CA GLY A 204 34.83 9.31 -10.19
C GLY A 204 35.34 7.97 -10.74
N THR A 205 36.33 7.38 -10.07
CA THR A 205 36.95 6.12 -10.50
C THR A 205 36.38 4.93 -9.70
N PHE A 206 35.95 3.90 -10.41
CA PHE A 206 35.49 2.63 -9.85
C PHE A 206 36.49 1.53 -10.20
N THR A 207 36.90 0.74 -9.21
CA THR A 207 37.67 -0.48 -9.49
C THR A 207 36.82 -1.49 -10.29
N THR A 208 37.47 -2.34 -11.07
CA THR A 208 36.77 -3.39 -11.83
C THR A 208 35.96 -4.30 -10.90
N ALA A 209 36.51 -4.70 -9.75
CA ALA A 209 35.81 -5.52 -8.77
C ALA A 209 34.55 -4.83 -8.22
N ALA A 210 34.66 -3.56 -7.80
CA ALA A 210 33.52 -2.79 -7.26
C ALA A 210 32.41 -2.65 -8.31
N ARG A 211 32.78 -2.30 -9.55
CA ARG A 211 31.83 -2.17 -10.66
C ARG A 211 31.12 -3.49 -10.97
N VAL A 212 31.84 -4.61 -11.06
CA VAL A 212 31.23 -5.92 -11.34
C VAL A 212 30.26 -6.32 -10.25
N GLN A 213 30.67 -6.24 -8.98
CA GLN A 213 29.82 -6.64 -7.87
C GLN A 213 28.56 -5.77 -7.77
N LEU A 214 28.70 -4.45 -7.88
CA LEU A 214 27.55 -3.53 -7.83
C LEU A 214 26.64 -3.70 -9.04
N ALA A 215 27.18 -3.93 -10.23
CA ALA A 215 26.41 -4.22 -11.43
C ALA A 215 25.63 -5.53 -11.33
N VAL A 216 26.22 -6.59 -10.77
CA VAL A 216 25.53 -7.87 -10.54
C VAL A 216 24.39 -7.71 -9.55
N LEU A 217 24.61 -7.01 -8.43
CA LEU A 217 23.58 -6.78 -7.42
C LEU A 217 22.45 -5.89 -7.97
N ALA A 218 22.78 -4.80 -8.67
CA ALA A 218 21.79 -3.93 -9.30
C ALA A 218 21.02 -4.63 -10.43
N GLY A 219 21.72 -5.40 -11.29
CA GLY A 219 21.09 -6.20 -12.34
C GLY A 219 20.14 -7.26 -11.78
N THR A 220 20.55 -7.94 -10.70
CA THR A 220 19.69 -8.89 -9.97
C THR A 220 18.47 -8.19 -9.37
N PHE A 221 18.63 -7.00 -8.79
CA PHE A 221 17.52 -6.21 -8.28
C PHE A 221 16.51 -5.86 -9.40
N VAL A 222 16.99 -5.44 -10.56
CA VAL A 222 16.13 -5.13 -11.72
C VAL A 222 15.47 -6.40 -12.27
N LEU A 223 16.15 -7.54 -12.26
CA LEU A 223 15.57 -8.83 -12.64
C LEU A 223 14.44 -9.24 -11.69
N LEU A 224 14.64 -9.08 -10.37
CA LEU A 224 13.58 -9.29 -9.39
C LEU A 224 12.39 -8.34 -9.64
N LYS A 225 12.62 -7.12 -10.12
CA LYS A 225 11.54 -6.20 -10.57
C LYS A 225 10.78 -6.73 -11.77
N ALA A 226 11.43 -7.38 -12.72
CA ALA A 226 10.73 -8.04 -13.83
C ALA A 226 9.79 -9.15 -13.32
N VAL A 227 10.27 -9.98 -12.38
CA VAL A 227 9.44 -11.00 -11.72
C VAL A 227 8.30 -10.36 -10.92
N ALA A 228 8.55 -9.23 -10.26
CA ALA A 228 7.51 -8.48 -9.57
C ALA A 228 6.41 -8.01 -10.53
N TYR A 229 6.77 -7.46 -11.69
CA TYR A 229 5.79 -7.05 -12.70
C TYR A 229 4.97 -8.23 -13.24
N TRP A 230 5.57 -9.41 -13.35
CA TRP A 230 4.83 -10.63 -13.69
C TRP A 230 3.79 -10.98 -12.64
N LEU A 231 4.15 -10.96 -11.35
CA LEU A 231 3.21 -11.24 -10.26
C LEU A 231 2.19 -10.11 -10.03
N ASP A 232 2.51 -8.88 -10.41
CA ASP A 232 1.61 -7.72 -10.32
C ASP A 232 0.37 -7.84 -11.20
N ARG A 233 0.43 -8.58 -12.30
CA ARG A 233 -0.76 -8.81 -13.14
C ARG A 233 -1.88 -9.53 -12.37
N TYR A 234 -1.52 -10.46 -11.50
CA TYR A 234 -2.48 -11.26 -10.75
C TYR A 234 -3.11 -10.46 -9.61
N SER A 235 -2.36 -9.53 -9.01
CA SER A 235 -2.90 -8.64 -7.96
C SER A 235 -3.91 -7.62 -8.48
N LEU A 236 -4.07 -7.49 -9.80
CA LEU A 236 -5.08 -6.58 -10.36
C LEU A 236 -6.50 -7.01 -9.99
N LEU A 237 -6.74 -8.32 -9.80
CA LEU A 237 -8.03 -8.85 -9.38
C LEU A 237 -8.40 -8.47 -7.94
N SER A 238 -7.44 -8.03 -7.12
CA SER A 238 -7.66 -7.51 -5.77
C SER A 238 -7.40 -5.99 -5.70
N SER A 239 -7.60 -5.27 -6.80
CA SER A 239 -7.39 -3.82 -6.89
C SER A 239 -8.43 -3.05 -6.07
N SER A 240 -7.99 -2.04 -5.32
CA SER A 240 -8.87 -1.11 -4.58
C SER A 240 -9.07 0.22 -5.32
N ARG A 241 -8.74 0.31 -6.62
CA ARG A 241 -8.74 1.58 -7.38
C ARG A 241 -10.11 2.27 -7.42
N LYS A 242 -11.19 1.50 -7.44
CA LYS A 242 -12.57 1.98 -7.61
C LYS A 242 -13.36 2.03 -6.30
N GLU A 243 -12.70 1.87 -5.15
CA GLU A 243 -13.35 2.08 -3.86
C GLU A 243 -13.87 3.53 -3.76
N PRO A 244 -15.10 3.75 -3.23
CA PRO A 244 -15.96 2.77 -2.54
C PRO A 244 -16.97 2.03 -3.45
N THR A 245 -16.96 2.24 -4.77
CA THR A 245 -17.99 1.70 -5.68
C THR A 245 -17.95 0.18 -5.78
N PHE A 246 -16.78 -0.40 -6.01
CA PHE A 246 -16.55 -1.85 -5.98
C PHE A 246 -15.06 -2.15 -5.78
N THR A 247 -14.76 -3.37 -5.35
CA THR A 247 -13.39 -3.88 -5.20
C THR A 247 -13.06 -4.88 -6.31
N GLY A 248 -11.79 -4.96 -6.69
CA GLY A 248 -11.31 -5.85 -7.75
C GLY A 248 -10.97 -5.13 -9.06
N ALA A 249 -10.67 -5.91 -10.09
CA ALA A 249 -10.16 -5.37 -11.35
C ALA A 249 -11.20 -4.54 -12.09
N SER A 250 -10.84 -3.31 -12.42
CA SER A 250 -11.62 -2.41 -13.29
C SER A 250 -11.25 -2.56 -14.76
N PHE A 251 -12.04 -1.96 -15.67
CA PHE A 251 -11.70 -1.87 -17.09
C PHE A 251 -10.29 -1.32 -17.30
N THR A 252 -9.93 -0.26 -16.59
CA THR A 252 -8.59 0.36 -16.68
C THR A 252 -7.50 -0.58 -16.18
N ASP A 253 -7.76 -1.35 -15.11
CA ASP A 253 -6.76 -2.28 -14.59
C ASP A 253 -6.45 -3.39 -15.60
N ILE A 254 -7.46 -3.98 -16.24
CA ILE A 254 -7.28 -5.05 -17.22
C ILE A 254 -6.79 -4.53 -18.58
N ASN A 255 -7.33 -3.43 -19.09
CA ASN A 255 -7.04 -2.98 -20.45
C ASN A 255 -5.87 -1.99 -20.54
N ALA A 256 -5.49 -1.32 -19.44
CA ALA A 256 -4.38 -0.36 -19.43
C ALA A 256 -3.24 -0.80 -18.50
N VAL A 257 -3.53 -1.17 -17.26
CA VAL A 257 -2.48 -1.49 -16.27
C VAL A 257 -1.83 -2.84 -16.57
N LEU A 258 -2.59 -3.87 -16.94
CA LEU A 258 -2.03 -5.18 -17.26
C LEU A 258 -1.05 -5.11 -18.45
N PRO A 259 -1.39 -4.51 -19.62
CA PRO A 259 -0.43 -4.31 -20.69
C PRO A 259 0.78 -3.48 -20.26
N ALA A 260 0.56 -2.42 -19.45
CA ALA A 260 1.65 -1.61 -18.93
C ALA A 260 2.63 -2.42 -18.07
N LYS A 261 2.14 -3.32 -17.21
CA LYS A 261 2.98 -4.22 -16.42
C LYS A 261 3.80 -5.18 -17.30
N LEU A 262 3.21 -5.71 -18.38
CA LEU A 262 3.93 -6.58 -19.33
C LEU A 262 5.01 -5.83 -20.11
N ILE A 263 4.73 -4.59 -20.54
CA ILE A 263 5.73 -3.73 -21.18
C ILE A 263 6.87 -3.41 -20.20
N LEU A 264 6.54 -3.06 -18.95
CA LEU A 264 7.52 -2.78 -17.92
C LEU A 264 8.35 -4.02 -17.54
N LEU A 265 7.77 -5.21 -17.59
CA LEU A 265 8.49 -6.46 -17.45
C LEU A 265 9.54 -6.59 -18.56
N ALA A 266 9.15 -6.43 -19.83
CA ALA A 266 10.07 -6.54 -20.96
C ALA A 266 11.21 -5.52 -20.85
N ILE A 267 10.88 -4.26 -20.52
CA ILE A 267 11.87 -3.20 -20.29
C ILE A 267 12.78 -3.56 -19.13
N ALA A 268 12.25 -4.06 -18.00
CA ALA A 268 13.06 -4.47 -16.85
C ALA A 268 14.03 -5.60 -17.21
N VAL A 269 13.62 -6.59 -18.02
CA VAL A 269 14.52 -7.66 -18.51
C VAL A 269 15.65 -7.08 -19.36
N ILE A 270 15.32 -6.17 -20.29
CA ILE A 270 16.33 -5.48 -21.12
C ILE A 270 17.29 -4.67 -20.24
N CYS A 271 16.77 -3.93 -19.27
CA CYS A 271 17.58 -3.14 -18.34
C CYS A 271 18.48 -4.04 -17.47
N ALA A 272 17.98 -5.16 -16.96
CA ALA A 272 18.79 -6.14 -16.24
C ALA A 272 19.94 -6.67 -17.12
N GLY A 273 19.65 -7.00 -18.39
CA GLY A 273 20.66 -7.35 -19.40
C GLY A 273 21.71 -6.27 -19.58
N ALA A 274 21.31 -4.99 -19.63
CA ALA A 274 22.23 -3.86 -19.73
C ALA A 274 23.14 -3.70 -18.50
N PHE A 275 22.64 -3.97 -17.29
CA PHE A 275 23.46 -4.01 -16.07
C PHE A 275 24.52 -5.13 -16.14
N PHE A 276 24.16 -6.32 -16.61
CA PHE A 276 25.13 -7.39 -16.79
C PHE A 276 26.11 -7.10 -17.93
N ALA A 277 25.67 -6.48 -19.03
CA ALA A 277 26.53 -6.08 -20.14
C ALA A 277 27.61 -5.06 -19.72
N ALA A 278 27.31 -4.19 -18.75
CA ALA A 278 28.27 -3.22 -18.21
C ALA A 278 29.49 -3.86 -17.55
N ILE A 279 29.41 -5.14 -17.15
CA ILE A 279 30.56 -5.93 -16.66
C ILE A 279 31.61 -6.08 -17.76
N VAL A 280 31.17 -6.30 -19.00
CA VAL A 280 32.04 -6.52 -20.17
C VAL A 280 32.41 -5.20 -20.84
N LEU A 281 31.42 -4.33 -21.05
CA LEU A 281 31.56 -3.08 -21.80
C LEU A 281 32.27 -1.97 -21.01
N LYS A 282 32.40 -2.12 -19.68
CA LYS A 282 33.12 -1.20 -18.80
C LYS A 282 32.58 0.24 -18.79
N ASP A 283 31.41 0.50 -19.37
CA ASP A 283 30.78 1.83 -19.40
C ASP A 283 29.60 1.91 -18.42
N LEU A 284 29.69 2.84 -17.46
CA LEU A 284 28.64 3.11 -16.46
C LEU A 284 27.46 3.90 -17.04
N ARG A 285 27.62 4.51 -18.22
CA ARG A 285 26.53 5.22 -18.91
C ARG A 285 25.42 4.26 -19.33
N ILE A 286 25.75 3.02 -19.70
CA ILE A 286 24.79 2.01 -20.14
C ILE A 286 23.79 1.66 -19.00
N PRO A 287 24.24 1.27 -17.79
CA PRO A 287 23.34 1.10 -16.64
C PRO A 287 22.57 2.36 -16.26
N ALA A 288 23.20 3.54 -16.36
CA ALA A 288 22.52 4.80 -16.04
C ALA A 288 21.38 5.09 -17.01
N MET A 289 21.59 4.92 -18.32
CA MET A 289 20.56 5.03 -19.34
C MET A 289 19.47 3.97 -19.18
N ALA A 290 19.84 2.72 -18.88
CA ALA A 290 18.88 1.65 -18.61
C ALA A 290 17.99 1.97 -17.39
N THR A 291 18.59 2.51 -16.32
CA THR A 291 17.84 2.96 -15.14
C THR A 291 16.92 4.12 -15.49
N ALA A 292 17.41 5.12 -16.24
CA ALA A 292 16.61 6.25 -16.69
C ALA A 292 15.44 5.80 -17.56
N LEU A 293 15.66 4.88 -18.49
CA LEU A 293 14.61 4.27 -19.32
C LEU A 293 13.57 3.59 -18.43
N LEU A 294 13.99 2.71 -17.51
CA LEU A 294 13.06 2.00 -16.64
C LEU A 294 12.22 2.97 -15.79
N VAL A 295 12.84 3.98 -15.20
CA VAL A 295 12.16 5.00 -14.38
C VAL A 295 11.18 5.81 -15.24
N LEU A 296 11.62 6.34 -16.38
CA LEU A 296 10.77 7.10 -17.29
C LEU A 296 9.60 6.27 -17.80
N SER A 297 9.85 5.03 -18.25
CA SER A 297 8.81 4.11 -18.68
C SER A 297 7.85 3.76 -17.55
N SER A 298 8.33 3.59 -16.32
CA SER A 298 7.43 3.31 -15.18
C SER A 298 6.46 4.45 -14.91
N VAL A 299 6.89 5.71 -15.09
CA VAL A 299 6.03 6.88 -14.95
C VAL A 299 5.07 7.00 -16.14
N LEU A 300 5.59 6.94 -17.36
CA LEU A 300 4.80 7.16 -18.57
C LEU A 300 3.81 6.01 -18.82
N VAL A 301 4.30 4.78 -18.84
CA VAL A 301 3.52 3.58 -19.16
C VAL A 301 2.78 3.07 -17.92
N GLY A 302 3.44 3.08 -16.76
CA GLY A 302 2.86 2.51 -15.54
C GLY A 302 1.85 3.41 -14.83
N ALA A 303 2.01 4.74 -14.88
CA ALA A 303 1.14 5.68 -14.17
C ALA A 303 0.35 6.60 -15.11
N ALA A 304 1.00 7.26 -16.07
CA ALA A 304 0.34 8.24 -16.92
C ALA A 304 -0.64 7.58 -17.91
N TRP A 305 -0.26 6.48 -18.55
CA TRP A 305 -1.12 5.79 -19.52
C TRP A 305 -2.46 5.31 -18.93
N PRO A 306 -2.50 4.61 -17.78
CA PRO A 306 -3.77 4.25 -17.13
C PRO A 306 -4.65 5.46 -16.80
N LEU A 307 -4.06 6.58 -16.37
CA LEU A 307 -4.81 7.81 -16.09
C LEU A 307 -5.45 8.41 -17.34
N VAL A 308 -4.75 8.36 -18.48
CA VAL A 308 -5.29 8.81 -19.77
C VAL A 308 -6.45 7.92 -20.20
N VAL A 309 -6.30 6.59 -20.14
CA VAL A 309 -7.38 5.66 -20.48
C VAL A 309 -8.58 5.85 -19.56
N GLU A 310 -8.35 5.99 -18.26
CA GLU A 310 -9.41 6.26 -17.27
C GLU A 310 -10.17 7.56 -17.60
N GLN A 311 -9.45 8.67 -17.79
CA GLN A 311 -10.06 9.99 -17.95
C GLN A 311 -10.79 10.17 -19.28
N PHE A 312 -10.22 9.67 -20.37
CA PHE A 312 -10.73 9.92 -21.71
C PHE A 312 -11.54 8.76 -22.29
N SER A 313 -11.33 7.54 -21.81
CA SER A 313 -11.99 6.34 -22.35
C SER A 313 -13.06 5.80 -21.40
N VAL A 314 -12.77 5.73 -20.10
CA VAL A 314 -13.65 5.07 -19.12
C VAL A 314 -14.66 6.02 -18.52
N ARG A 315 -14.24 7.12 -17.89
CA ARG A 315 -15.14 8.05 -17.21
C ARG A 315 -16.30 8.58 -18.08
N PRO A 316 -16.12 8.89 -19.38
CA PRO A 316 -17.22 9.34 -20.23
C PRO A 316 -18.29 8.28 -20.47
N ASN A 317 -17.94 6.99 -20.42
CA ASN A 317 -18.84 5.87 -20.69
C ASN A 317 -18.63 4.72 -19.69
N ALA A 318 -18.63 5.05 -18.41
CA ALA A 318 -18.29 4.11 -17.35
C ALA A 318 -19.33 2.99 -17.22
N ALA A 319 -20.61 3.28 -17.47
CA ALA A 319 -21.70 2.32 -17.37
C ALA A 319 -21.49 1.10 -18.28
N GLU A 320 -21.11 1.34 -19.54
CA GLU A 320 -20.86 0.26 -20.50
C GLU A 320 -19.51 -0.44 -20.25
N LYS A 321 -18.44 0.33 -19.99
CA LYS A 321 -17.09 -0.25 -19.85
C LYS A 321 -16.86 -0.99 -18.54
N GLU A 322 -17.48 -0.54 -17.46
CA GLU A 322 -17.30 -1.16 -16.14
C GLU A 322 -18.38 -2.21 -15.84
N SER A 323 -19.50 -2.25 -16.57
CA SER A 323 -20.58 -3.24 -16.40
C SER A 323 -20.06 -4.69 -16.27
N PRO A 324 -19.21 -5.23 -17.17
CA PRO A 324 -18.77 -6.63 -17.05
C PRO A 324 -17.92 -6.87 -15.80
N TYR A 325 -17.16 -5.87 -15.33
CA TYR A 325 -16.33 -5.99 -14.13
C TYR A 325 -17.17 -5.88 -12.85
N ILE A 326 -18.17 -5.00 -12.85
CA ILE A 326 -19.15 -4.86 -11.77
C ILE A 326 -20.00 -6.12 -11.66
N GLU A 327 -20.48 -6.68 -12.77
CA GLU A 327 -21.26 -7.93 -12.79
C GLU A 327 -20.45 -9.09 -12.22
N ARG A 328 -19.18 -9.25 -12.64
CA ARG A 328 -18.27 -10.25 -12.07
C ARG A 328 -18.05 -10.04 -10.57
N ASN A 329 -17.89 -8.78 -10.12
CA ASN A 329 -17.74 -8.48 -8.69
C ASN A 329 -19.02 -8.83 -7.90
N ILE A 330 -20.20 -8.48 -8.42
CA ILE A 330 -21.48 -8.83 -7.79
C ILE A 330 -21.62 -10.34 -7.70
N ALA A 331 -21.36 -11.08 -8.78
CA ALA A 331 -21.42 -12.53 -8.80
C ALA A 331 -20.45 -13.16 -7.79
N ALA A 332 -19.18 -12.74 -7.79
CA ALA A 332 -18.17 -13.24 -6.87
C ALA A 332 -18.49 -12.92 -5.41
N THR A 333 -18.98 -11.71 -5.13
CA THR A 333 -19.38 -11.30 -3.77
C THR A 333 -20.58 -12.11 -3.29
N ARG A 334 -21.62 -12.25 -4.13
CA ARG A 334 -22.78 -13.08 -3.82
C ARG A 334 -22.38 -14.52 -3.55
N GLN A 335 -21.50 -15.09 -4.37
CA GLN A 335 -20.98 -16.44 -4.16
C GLN A 335 -20.20 -16.55 -2.84
N ALA A 336 -19.31 -15.60 -2.53
CA ALA A 336 -18.50 -15.62 -1.32
C ALA A 336 -19.35 -15.50 -0.03
N TYR A 337 -20.42 -14.72 -0.06
CA TYR A 337 -21.36 -14.60 1.07
C TYR A 337 -22.43 -15.71 1.09
N GLY A 338 -22.45 -16.61 0.10
CA GLY A 338 -23.49 -17.63 -0.04
C GLY A 338 -24.86 -17.05 -0.39
N ILE A 339 -24.92 -15.86 -0.99
CA ILE A 339 -26.14 -15.17 -1.44
C ILE A 339 -26.48 -15.62 -2.87
N THR A 340 -26.59 -16.93 -3.04
CA THR A 340 -26.88 -17.60 -4.31
C THR A 340 -28.28 -18.21 -4.27
N ASP A 341 -28.86 -18.48 -5.44
CA ASP A 341 -30.22 -19.05 -5.53
C ASP A 341 -30.31 -20.45 -4.89
N GLU A 342 -29.17 -21.09 -4.62
CA GLU A 342 -29.07 -22.37 -3.92
C GLU A 342 -29.28 -22.25 -2.40
N ASN A 343 -28.92 -21.10 -1.82
CA ASN A 343 -28.92 -20.87 -0.38
C ASN A 343 -29.98 -19.86 0.07
N ILE A 344 -30.61 -19.17 -0.87
CA ILE A 344 -31.63 -18.15 -0.60
C ILE A 344 -32.96 -18.59 -1.16
N GLU A 345 -33.96 -18.59 -0.27
CA GLU A 345 -35.36 -18.68 -0.64
C GLU A 345 -35.90 -17.26 -0.82
N TYR A 346 -36.24 -16.90 -2.06
CA TYR A 346 -36.96 -15.66 -2.33
C TYR A 346 -38.43 -15.90 -1.96
N GLN A 347 -38.88 -15.20 -0.94
CA GLN A 347 -40.31 -15.11 -0.65
C GLN A 347 -40.84 -13.86 -1.33
N ASP A 348 -41.69 -14.06 -2.34
CA ASP A 348 -42.45 -12.96 -2.90
C ASP A 348 -43.31 -12.38 -1.79
N TYR A 349 -43.09 -11.10 -1.48
CA TYR A 349 -43.96 -10.31 -0.61
C TYR A 349 -44.94 -9.58 -1.52
N PRO A 350 -46.15 -10.11 -1.73
CA PRO A 350 -47.10 -9.51 -2.68
C PRO A 350 -47.67 -8.16 -2.23
N GLY A 351 -47.29 -7.71 -1.03
CA GLY A 351 -47.91 -6.58 -0.37
C GLY A 351 -49.40 -6.81 -0.12
N TYR A 352 -50.07 -5.78 0.42
CA TYR A 352 -51.51 -5.83 0.68
C TYR A 352 -52.36 -5.87 -0.61
N ALA A 353 -51.75 -5.75 -1.80
CA ALA A 353 -52.43 -5.73 -3.08
C ALA A 353 -53.06 -7.09 -3.45
N GLU A 354 -52.42 -8.21 -3.11
CA GLU A 354 -52.99 -9.56 -3.37
C GLU A 354 -54.00 -10.01 -2.31
N ALA A 355 -54.08 -9.34 -1.15
CA ALA A 355 -55.12 -9.61 -0.16
C ALA A 355 -56.52 -9.16 -0.63
N GLY A 356 -56.63 -8.51 -1.80
CA GLY A 356 -57.88 -7.97 -2.32
C GLY A 356 -58.46 -6.83 -1.50
N VAL A 357 -57.71 -6.34 -0.51
CA VAL A 357 -58.11 -5.23 0.35
C VAL A 357 -57.55 -3.96 -0.28
N SER A 358 -58.41 -3.15 -0.89
CA SER A 358 -58.02 -1.80 -1.27
C SER A 358 -57.49 -1.09 -0.02
N PRO A 359 -56.42 -0.29 -0.11
CA PRO A 359 -56.02 0.57 1.02
C PRO A 359 -57.16 1.45 1.56
N ARG A 360 -58.19 1.71 0.72
CA ARG A 360 -59.44 2.40 1.09
C ARG A 360 -60.39 1.57 1.96
N ASP A 361 -60.27 0.25 1.92
CA ASP A 361 -61.15 -0.71 2.60
C ASP A 361 -60.57 -1.20 3.94
N VAL A 362 -59.37 -0.73 4.33
CA VAL A 362 -58.80 -0.93 5.67
C VAL A 362 -59.36 0.14 6.60
N PRO A 363 -60.29 -0.17 7.53
CA PRO A 363 -60.98 0.83 8.34
C PRO A 363 -60.05 1.57 9.32
N ALA A 364 -58.86 1.01 9.57
CA ALA A 364 -57.92 1.52 10.55
C ALA A 364 -57.17 2.78 10.10
N ASP A 365 -57.11 3.10 8.81
CA ASP A 365 -56.14 4.09 8.34
C ASP A 365 -56.59 4.97 7.16
N VAL A 366 -57.89 5.11 6.87
CA VAL A 366 -58.32 6.00 5.76
C VAL A 366 -57.82 7.44 5.97
N THR A 367 -57.85 7.93 7.21
CA THR A 367 -57.28 9.22 7.61
C THR A 367 -55.74 9.24 7.63
N THR A 368 -55.08 8.14 8.00
CA THR A 368 -53.61 8.06 8.04
C THR A 368 -53.01 7.93 6.63
N ILE A 369 -53.63 7.13 5.76
CA ILE A 369 -53.25 6.94 4.36
C ILE A 369 -53.52 8.21 3.56
N ALA A 370 -54.69 8.86 3.76
CA ALA A 370 -54.99 10.14 3.09
C ALA A 370 -53.97 11.24 3.47
N ASN A 371 -53.43 11.19 4.70
CA ASN A 371 -52.41 12.12 5.18
C ASN A 371 -50.99 11.52 5.13
N THR A 372 -50.78 10.39 4.44
CA THR A 372 -49.44 9.81 4.33
C THR A 372 -48.59 10.69 3.42
N ARG A 373 -47.56 11.26 4.02
CA ARG A 373 -46.64 12.17 3.34
C ARG A 373 -45.82 11.42 2.29
N LEU A 374 -46.19 11.58 1.01
CA LEU A 374 -45.43 11.08 -0.13
C LEU A 374 -44.16 11.90 -0.43
N LEU A 375 -44.16 13.16 0.01
CA LEU A 375 -43.12 14.14 -0.29
C LEU A 375 -42.23 14.38 0.92
N ASP A 376 -40.97 13.96 0.89
CA ASP A 376 -40.02 14.21 1.97
C ASP A 376 -39.44 15.64 1.90
N PRO A 377 -39.69 16.50 2.90
CA PRO A 377 -39.21 17.87 2.90
C PRO A 377 -37.67 18.00 2.94
N ASN A 378 -36.93 16.95 3.33
CA ASN A 378 -35.47 16.99 3.40
C ASN A 378 -34.78 16.82 2.03
N VAL A 379 -35.51 16.40 0.99
CA VAL A 379 -34.92 16.13 -0.34
C VAL A 379 -35.46 17.07 -1.43
N LEU A 380 -36.54 17.80 -1.16
CA LEU A 380 -37.26 18.61 -2.16
C LEU A 380 -36.72 20.03 -2.35
N SER A 381 -35.76 20.48 -1.53
CA SER A 381 -35.15 21.82 -1.64
C SER A 381 -34.60 22.13 -3.03
N ARG A 382 -34.01 21.13 -3.70
CA ARG A 382 -33.52 21.29 -5.08
C ARG A 382 -34.65 21.54 -6.08
N THR A 383 -35.76 20.79 -5.96
CA THR A 383 -36.93 20.95 -6.84
C THR A 383 -37.60 22.31 -6.62
N PHE A 384 -37.76 22.74 -5.36
CA PHE A 384 -38.28 24.08 -5.03
C PHE A 384 -37.38 25.18 -5.60
N THR A 385 -36.06 25.04 -5.45
CA THR A 385 -35.10 25.97 -6.05
C THR A 385 -35.24 25.98 -7.57
N GLN A 386 -35.41 24.83 -8.22
CA GLN A 386 -35.55 24.80 -9.68
C GLN A 386 -36.86 25.44 -10.18
N GLN A 387 -37.98 25.20 -9.49
CA GLN A 387 -39.30 25.62 -9.97
C GLN A 387 -39.72 27.01 -9.46
N GLN A 388 -39.35 27.37 -8.23
CA GLN A 388 -39.91 28.52 -7.49
C GLN A 388 -38.87 29.60 -7.12
N GLN A 389 -37.62 29.48 -7.56
CA GLN A 389 -36.55 30.45 -7.25
C GLN A 389 -36.79 31.83 -7.87
N LEU A 390 -37.34 31.90 -9.09
CA LEU A 390 -37.56 33.10 -9.92
C LEU A 390 -36.29 33.91 -10.29
N LYS A 391 -35.40 34.19 -9.32
CA LYS A 391 -34.16 34.96 -9.47
C LYS A 391 -32.99 34.22 -8.82
N ASN A 392 -31.81 34.30 -9.42
CA ASN A 392 -30.62 33.53 -9.02
C ASN A 392 -30.09 33.80 -7.60
N PHE A 393 -30.49 34.91 -6.98
CA PHE A 393 -30.12 35.27 -5.61
C PHE A 393 -31.11 34.77 -4.53
N TYR A 394 -32.21 34.13 -4.94
CA TYR A 394 -33.12 33.44 -4.02
C TYR A 394 -32.81 31.94 -3.96
N GLY A 395 -33.17 31.31 -2.86
CA GLY A 395 -33.08 29.87 -2.64
C GLY A 395 -34.03 29.42 -1.54
N PHE A 396 -33.96 28.13 -1.23
CA PHE A 396 -34.74 27.52 -0.16
C PHE A 396 -33.80 26.81 0.82
N PRO A 397 -34.16 26.69 2.10
CA PRO A 397 -33.36 25.97 3.09
C PRO A 397 -33.17 24.49 2.68
N PRO A 398 -32.14 23.81 3.21
CA PRO A 398 -31.85 22.41 2.87
C PRO A 398 -33.00 21.46 3.25
N SER A 399 -33.68 21.76 4.36
CA SER A 399 -34.92 21.12 4.81
C SER A 399 -36.06 22.10 4.65
N LEU A 400 -37.15 21.64 4.03
CA LEU A 400 -38.40 22.39 3.95
C LEU A 400 -39.27 22.09 5.18
N ASP A 401 -40.32 22.87 5.38
CA ASP A 401 -41.28 22.66 6.46
C ASP A 401 -42.59 22.10 5.91
N ILE A 402 -43.47 21.70 6.82
CA ILE A 402 -44.81 21.25 6.49
C ILE A 402 -45.80 22.13 7.21
N ASP A 403 -46.79 22.61 6.46
CA ASP A 403 -47.90 23.37 7.00
C ASP A 403 -49.22 22.84 6.46
N ARG A 404 -50.33 23.18 7.11
CA ARG A 404 -51.67 22.67 6.80
C ARG A 404 -52.55 23.79 6.27
N TYR A 405 -53.10 23.58 5.08
CA TYR A 405 -54.04 24.53 4.48
C TYR A 405 -55.37 23.84 4.16
N THR A 406 -56.46 24.59 4.27
CA THR A 406 -57.78 24.14 3.85
C THR A 406 -58.00 24.54 2.39
N ILE A 407 -58.10 23.56 1.49
CA ILE A 407 -58.44 23.76 0.09
C ILE A 407 -59.74 23.01 -0.19
N ASP A 408 -60.70 23.70 -0.80
CA ASP A 408 -62.03 23.14 -1.12
C ASP A 408 -62.77 22.47 0.06
N GLY A 409 -62.51 22.96 1.28
CA GLY A 409 -63.14 22.49 2.52
C GLY A 409 -62.41 21.34 3.23
N GLU A 410 -61.33 20.80 2.65
CA GLU A 410 -60.52 19.75 3.27
C GLU A 410 -59.14 20.26 3.70
N VAL A 411 -58.69 19.85 4.89
CA VAL A 411 -57.35 20.18 5.41
C VAL A 411 -56.33 19.22 4.81
N GLN A 412 -55.30 19.75 4.14
CA GLN A 412 -54.23 18.97 3.53
C GLN A 412 -52.84 19.48 3.97
N ASP A 413 -51.89 18.56 4.08
CA ASP A 413 -50.48 18.87 4.37
C ASP A 413 -49.79 19.37 3.08
N PHE A 414 -49.13 20.53 3.16
CA PHE A 414 -48.32 21.12 2.10
C PHE A 414 -46.87 21.22 2.53
N VAL A 415 -45.95 20.91 1.62
CA VAL A 415 -44.55 21.26 1.81
C VAL A 415 -44.40 22.74 1.53
N VAL A 416 -43.97 23.48 2.55
CA VAL A 416 -43.77 24.92 2.48
C VAL A 416 -42.34 25.28 2.83
N ALA A 417 -41.88 26.39 2.29
CA ALA A 417 -40.63 26.99 2.71
C ALA A 417 -40.64 28.48 2.40
N ALA A 418 -40.06 29.27 3.30
CA ALA A 418 -39.77 30.65 3.02
C ALA A 418 -38.72 30.73 1.91
N ARG A 419 -38.94 31.61 0.94
CA ARG A 419 -37.91 31.94 -0.05
C ARG A 419 -36.86 32.81 0.63
N GLU A 420 -35.65 32.29 0.75
CA GLU A 420 -34.55 32.97 1.40
C GLU A 420 -33.57 33.56 0.39
N LEU A 421 -32.80 34.56 0.83
CA LEU A 421 -31.65 35.04 0.05
C LEU A 421 -30.53 34.00 0.15
N SER A 422 -29.92 33.68 -0.99
CA SER A 422 -28.73 32.82 -1.05
C SER A 422 -27.53 33.62 -1.58
N PRO A 423 -26.77 34.30 -0.69
CA PRO A 423 -25.58 35.06 -1.08
C PRO A 423 -24.49 34.21 -1.74
N ARG A 424 -24.51 32.89 -1.51
CA ARG A 424 -23.58 31.93 -2.12
C ARG A 424 -23.89 31.64 -3.58
N SER A 425 -25.11 31.94 -4.05
CA SER A 425 -25.53 31.76 -5.45
C SER A 425 -25.20 32.95 -6.35
N LEU A 426 -24.67 34.05 -5.79
CA LEU A 426 -24.21 35.21 -6.54
C LEU A 426 -22.93 34.87 -7.33
N THR A 427 -22.87 35.23 -8.60
CA THR A 427 -21.73 34.94 -9.48
C THR A 427 -21.22 36.18 -10.19
N GLY A 428 -19.92 36.18 -10.57
CA GLY A 428 -19.30 37.26 -11.33
C GLY A 428 -19.41 38.62 -10.63
N ASN A 429 -19.91 39.64 -11.36
CA ASN A 429 -20.02 41.01 -10.87
C ASN A 429 -21.04 41.21 -9.74
N GLN A 430 -21.82 40.18 -9.38
CA GLN A 430 -22.82 40.23 -8.31
C GLN A 430 -22.22 39.97 -6.91
N THR A 431 -20.94 39.64 -6.81
CA THR A 431 -20.30 39.29 -5.52
C THR A 431 -19.70 40.48 -4.78
N ASP A 432 -19.83 41.69 -5.31
CA ASP A 432 -19.30 42.89 -4.66
C ASP A 432 -19.99 43.15 -3.31
N TRP A 433 -19.31 43.92 -2.46
CA TRP A 433 -19.78 44.17 -1.10
C TRP A 433 -21.14 44.88 -1.09
N ILE A 434 -21.34 45.80 -2.04
CA ILE A 434 -22.58 46.56 -2.25
C ILE A 434 -23.73 45.61 -2.55
N ASN A 435 -23.60 44.71 -3.54
CA ASN A 435 -24.70 43.81 -3.87
C ASN A 435 -25.02 42.84 -2.73
N ARG A 436 -24.01 42.41 -1.97
CA ARG A 436 -24.20 41.52 -0.81
C ARG A 436 -24.86 42.19 0.40
N HIS A 437 -24.65 43.49 0.62
CA HIS A 437 -25.03 44.15 1.89
C HIS A 437 -25.98 45.34 1.73
N THR A 438 -26.25 45.82 0.51
CA THR A 438 -27.14 46.96 0.28
C THR A 438 -28.19 46.74 -0.81
N VAL A 439 -27.93 45.90 -1.81
CA VAL A 439 -28.87 45.67 -2.93
C VAL A 439 -29.71 44.42 -2.75
N TYR A 440 -29.10 43.26 -2.48
CA TYR A 440 -29.81 41.98 -2.28
C TYR A 440 -30.03 41.69 -0.79
N THR A 441 -30.68 42.62 -0.10
CA THR A 441 -30.91 42.57 1.35
C THR A 441 -32.35 42.29 1.75
N HIS A 442 -33.25 42.15 0.77
CA HIS A 442 -34.67 41.95 1.01
C HIS A 442 -35.14 40.59 0.46
N GLY A 443 -35.59 39.73 1.37
CA GLY A 443 -36.41 38.57 1.04
C GLY A 443 -37.89 38.96 1.14
N ASN A 444 -38.73 38.46 0.23
CA ASN A 444 -40.16 38.40 0.50
C ASN A 444 -40.36 37.22 1.45
N GLY A 445 -40.39 37.50 2.75
CA GLY A 445 -40.82 36.52 3.76
C GLY A 445 -42.26 36.08 3.51
N LEU A 446 -42.59 34.88 4.00
CA LEU A 446 -43.95 34.31 3.97
C LEU A 446 -44.96 35.20 4.72
#